data_AF-A0A956P238-F1
#
_entry.id   AF-A0A956P238-F1
#
_cell.length_a   1.000
_cell.length_b   1.000
_cell.length_c   1.000
_cell.angle_alpha   90.00
_cell.angle_beta   90.00
_cell.angle_gamma   90.00
#
_symmetry.space_group_name_H-M   'P 1'
#
loop_
_entity.id
_entity.type
_entity.pdbx_description
1 polymer ?
#
loop_
_entity_poly.entity_id
_entity_poly.type
_entity_poly.pdbx_seq_one_letter_code
_entity_poly.pdbx_strand_id
1 'polypeptide(L)'
;MRIGIDATCWANARGYGRFTRELVGAMVASAPEVEFVCLLDARAEAEFTLSASNVRPVVVPQSVSPTLAASADSSRSVPDMLRLGRAARREATDVFFFPSVYTYFPVAPGQRMVVTIHDA
;
A
#
# COMPACT_ATOMS: atom_id res chain seq x y z
N MET A 1 -12.96 -8.60 9.60
CA MET A 1 -12.59 -8.42 8.18
C MET A 1 -11.16 -7.89 8.14
N ARG A 2 -10.38 -8.26 7.12
CA ARG A 2 -8.99 -7.84 6.94
C ARG A 2 -8.79 -7.15 5.58
N ILE A 3 -8.34 -5.90 5.61
CA ILE A 3 -8.07 -5.09 4.43
C ILE A 3 -6.56 -4.95 4.25
N GLY A 4 -6.04 -5.39 3.11
CA GLY A 4 -4.67 -5.10 2.71
C GLY A 4 -4.58 -3.71 2.07
N ILE A 5 -3.51 -2.97 2.35
CA ILE A 5 -3.27 -1.64 1.77
C ILE A 5 -1.87 -1.61 1.18
N ASP A 6 -1.76 -1.19 -0.08
CA ASP A 6 -0.49 -0.75 -0.64
C ASP A 6 -0.12 0.63 -0.08
N ALA A 7 0.58 0.65 1.05
CA ALA A 7 1.05 1.87 1.70
C ALA A 7 2.46 2.29 1.21
N THR A 8 2.97 1.74 0.10
CA THR A 8 4.31 2.10 -0.42
C THR A 8 4.37 3.54 -0.95
N CYS A 9 3.22 4.16 -1.23
CA CYS A 9 3.12 5.57 -1.58
C CYS A 9 3.03 6.53 -0.38
N TRP A 10 3.10 6.02 0.85
CA TRP A 10 2.96 6.80 2.08
C TRP A 10 3.96 7.95 2.20
N ALA A 11 5.21 7.71 1.79
CA ALA A 11 6.28 8.72 1.82
C ALA A 11 6.19 9.77 0.69
N ASN A 12 5.17 9.72 -0.17
CA ASN A 12 4.94 10.79 -1.12
C ASN A 12 4.29 11.99 -0.40
N ALA A 13 4.97 13.13 -0.37
CA ALA A 13 4.50 14.30 0.36
C ALA A 13 3.15 14.84 -0.15
N ARG A 14 2.83 14.64 -1.44
CA ARG A 14 1.65 15.20 -2.12
C ARG A 14 0.89 14.15 -2.94
N GLY A 15 -0.22 14.56 -3.54
CA GLY A 15 -1.06 13.71 -4.39
C GLY A 15 -1.47 12.43 -3.67
N TYR A 16 -1.16 11.29 -4.29
CA TYR A 16 -1.48 9.96 -3.76
C TYR A 16 -1.01 9.72 -2.32
N GLY A 17 0.14 10.23 -1.90
CA GLY A 17 0.59 10.00 -0.53
C GLY A 17 -0.25 10.75 0.49
N ARG A 18 -0.57 12.03 0.25
CA ARG A 18 -1.51 12.78 1.12
C ARG A 18 -2.88 12.11 1.14
N PHE A 19 -3.41 11.78 -0.04
CA PHE A 19 -4.69 11.07 -0.15
C PHE A 19 -4.69 9.78 0.69
N THR A 20 -3.63 8.98 0.59
CA THR A 20 -3.49 7.73 1.35
C THR A 20 -3.51 7.99 2.85
N ARG A 21 -2.73 8.96 3.34
CA ARG A 21 -2.66 9.27 4.79
C ARG A 21 -4.01 9.69 5.35
N GLU A 22 -4.71 10.59 4.66
CA GLU A 22 -6.01 11.10 5.11
C GLU A 22 -7.09 10.02 5.03
N LEU A 23 -7.22 9.35 3.88
CA LEU A 23 -8.28 8.34 3.68
C LEU A 23 -8.07 7.13 4.57
N VAL A 24 -6.86 6.57 4.61
CA VAL A 24 -6.58 5.37 5.42
C VAL A 24 -6.69 5.70 6.91
N GLY A 25 -6.24 6.88 7.34
CA GLY A 25 -6.43 7.33 8.72
C GLY A 25 -7.92 7.41 9.10
N ALA A 26 -8.75 7.97 8.23
CA ALA A 26 -10.20 8.03 8.44
C ALA A 26 -10.85 6.64 8.45
N MET A 27 -10.46 5.75 7.53
CA MET A 27 -10.94 4.36 7.48
C MET A 27 -10.63 3.62 8.78
N VAL A 28 -9.39 3.70 9.25
CA VAL A 28 -8.92 3.09 10.51
C VAL A 28 -9.73 3.57 11.71
N ALA A 29 -9.98 4.88 11.81
CA ALA A 29 -10.75 5.47 12.90
C ALA A 29 -12.24 5.09 12.85
N SER A 30 -12.80 4.94 11.64
CA SER A 30 -14.23 4.67 11.44
C SER A 30 -14.64 3.21 11.63
N ALA A 31 -13.69 2.27 11.54
CA ALA A 31 -13.95 0.82 11.53
C ALA A 31 -12.99 0.07 12.47
N PRO A 32 -13.13 0.22 13.80
CA PRO A 32 -12.23 -0.40 14.79
C PRO A 32 -12.25 -1.94 14.77
N GLU A 33 -13.30 -2.56 14.24
CA GLU A 33 -13.45 -4.01 14.07
C GLU A 33 -12.76 -4.58 12.81
N VAL A 34 -12.26 -3.72 11.93
CA VAL A 34 -11.56 -4.10 10.70
C VAL A 34 -10.05 -4.02 10.93
N GLU A 35 -9.32 -5.08 10.57
CA GLU A 35 -7.85 -5.09 10.59
C GLU A 35 -7.31 -4.52 9.27
N PHE A 36 -6.41 -3.55 9.37
CA PHE A 36 -5.74 -2.91 8.24
C PHE A 36 -4.28 -3.36 8.18
N VAL A 37 -3.92 -4.11 7.13
CA VAL A 37 -2.57 -4.62 6.90
C VAL A 37 -1.87 -3.72 5.88
N CYS A 38 -0.98 -2.86 6.36
CA CYS A 38 -0.32 -1.84 5.56
C CYS A 38 1.03 -2.35 5.04
N LEU A 39 1.14 -2.60 3.75
CA LEU A 39 2.39 -3.01 3.12
C LEU A 39 3.25 -1.77 2.84
N LEU A 40 4.45 -1.75 3.41
CA LEU A 40 5.38 -0.63 3.36
C LEU A 40 6.69 -1.08 2.70
N ASP A 41 7.34 -0.21 1.94
CA ASP A 41 8.77 -0.35 1.68
C ASP A 41 9.56 0.40 2.77
N ALA A 42 10.90 0.33 2.74
CA ALA A 42 11.74 0.98 3.75
C ALA A 42 11.53 2.51 3.80
N ARG A 43 11.23 3.15 2.67
CA ARG A 43 10.96 4.59 2.63
C ARG A 43 9.63 4.93 3.29
N ALA A 44 8.57 4.21 2.94
CA ALA A 44 7.26 4.41 3.54
C ALA A 44 7.27 4.12 5.04
N GLU A 45 7.99 3.08 5.48
CA GLU A 45 8.13 2.74 6.90
C GLU A 45 8.77 3.87 7.71
N ALA A 46 9.85 4.48 7.22
CA ALA A 46 10.51 5.59 7.91
C ALA A 46 9.59 6.80 8.15
N GLU A 47 8.54 6.98 7.35
CA GLU A 47 7.56 8.06 7.44
C GLU A 47 6.18 7.58 7.95
N PHE A 48 6.04 6.30 8.33
CA PHE A 48 4.76 5.71 8.71
C PHE A 48 4.37 6.09 10.13
N THR A 49 3.38 6.98 10.26
CA THR A 49 2.94 7.53 11.55
C THR A 49 1.58 7.00 12.02
N LEU A 50 0.90 6.18 11.22
CA LEU A 50 -0.42 5.67 11.56
C LEU A 50 -0.33 4.56 12.62
N SER A 51 -0.75 4.88 13.83
CA SER A 51 -0.74 3.97 14.97
C SER A 51 -2.16 3.81 15.52
N ALA A 52 -2.67 2.58 15.46
CA ALA A 52 -3.94 2.17 16.06
C ALA A 52 -3.91 0.66 16.33
N SER A 53 -4.76 0.17 17.24
CA SER A 53 -4.81 -1.25 17.62
C SER A 53 -5.20 -2.18 16.47
N ASN A 54 -5.88 -1.66 15.47
CA ASN A 54 -6.35 -2.37 14.28
C ASN A 54 -5.46 -2.14 13.05
N VAL A 55 -4.27 -1.53 13.21
CA VAL A 55 -3.30 -1.32 12.14
C VAL A 55 -2.09 -2.22 12.32
N ARG A 56 -1.73 -2.95 11.27
CA ARG A 56 -0.55 -3.82 11.24
C ARG A 56 0.37 -3.47 10.08
N PRO A 57 1.52 -2.83 10.33
CA PRO A 57 2.52 -2.57 9.30
C PRO A 57 3.27 -3.85 8.92
N VAL A 58 3.50 -4.04 7.62
CA VAL A 58 4.30 -5.14 7.06
C VAL A 58 5.34 -4.55 6.11
N VAL A 59 6.60 -4.57 6.54
CA VAL A 59 7.71 -4.03 5.74
C VAL A 59 8.17 -5.08 4.73
N VAL A 60 8.16 -4.69 3.46
CA VAL A 60 8.58 -5.51 2.32
C VAL A 60 9.81 -4.86 1.70
N PRO A 61 11.00 -5.47 1.81
CA PRO A 61 12.21 -4.93 1.19
C PRO A 61 12.05 -4.80 -0.33
N GLN A 62 12.47 -3.65 -0.87
CA GLN A 62 12.47 -3.34 -2.30
C GLN A 62 13.85 -2.87 -2.72
N SER A 63 14.29 -3.20 -3.94
CA SER A 63 15.56 -2.70 -4.46
C SER A 63 15.51 -1.20 -4.76
N VAL A 64 14.35 -0.71 -5.22
CA VAL A 64 14.05 0.72 -5.38
C VAL A 64 12.65 0.97 -4.83
N SER A 65 12.47 2.07 -4.09
CA SER A 65 11.16 2.45 -3.56
C SER A 65 10.13 2.58 -4.68
N PRO A 66 8.91 2.01 -4.55
CA PRO A 66 7.86 2.14 -5.55
C PRO A 66 7.50 3.60 -5.88
N THR A 67 7.59 4.50 -4.89
CA THR A 67 7.35 5.93 -5.07
C THR A 67 8.41 6.57 -5.99
N LEU A 68 9.66 6.09 -5.98
CA LEU A 68 10.73 6.57 -6.85
C LEU A 68 10.70 5.88 -8.22
N ALA A 69 10.49 4.57 -8.23
CA ALA A 69 10.48 3.73 -9.43
C ALA A 69 9.27 3.95 -10.35
N ALA A 70 8.27 4.70 -9.89
CA ALA A 70 7.11 5.09 -10.71
C ALA A 70 7.22 6.51 -11.27
N SER A 71 8.37 7.18 -11.10
CA SER A 71 8.66 8.43 -11.80
C SER A 71 8.88 8.18 -13.30
N ALA A 72 8.62 9.21 -14.13
CA ALA A 72 8.48 9.13 -15.59
C ALA A 72 9.67 8.49 -16.33
N ASP A 73 10.86 8.46 -15.72
CA ASP A 73 12.10 7.98 -16.34
C ASP A 73 12.47 6.54 -15.94
N SER A 74 11.59 5.81 -15.23
CA SER A 74 11.87 4.46 -14.76
C SER A 74 10.70 3.50 -14.88
N SER A 75 11.01 2.21 -15.03
CA SER A 75 10.04 1.10 -14.96
C SER A 75 10.18 0.34 -13.65
N ARG A 76 9.06 -0.07 -13.04
CA ARG A 76 9.11 -0.88 -11.83
C ARG A 76 9.74 -2.26 -12.07
N SER A 77 10.61 -2.67 -11.16
CA SER A 77 11.26 -3.98 -11.16
C SER A 77 10.24 -5.11 -10.97
N VAL A 78 10.14 -6.04 -11.92
CA VAL A 78 9.24 -7.21 -11.83
C VAL A 78 9.49 -8.04 -10.57
N PRO A 79 10.75 -8.35 -10.18
CA PRO A 79 11.02 -9.02 -8.91
C PRO A 79 10.48 -8.28 -7.68
N ASP A 80 10.57 -6.95 -7.65
CA ASP A 80 10.05 -6.13 -6.55
C ASP A 80 8.52 -6.18 -6.47
N MET A 81 7.86 -6.08 -7.62
CA MET A 81 6.40 -6.24 -7.72
C MET A 81 5.96 -7.65 -7.25
N LEU A 82 6.70 -8.69 -7.61
CA LEU A 82 6.40 -10.06 -7.17
C LEU A 82 6.65 -10.26 -5.66
N ARG A 83 7.63 -9.56 -5.06
CA ARG A 83 7.85 -9.55 -3.61
C ARG A 83 6.65 -8.95 -2.87
N LEU A 84 6.15 -7.79 -3.33
CA LEU A 84 4.94 -7.17 -2.80
C LEU A 84 3.73 -8.08 -2.96
N GLY A 85 3.53 -8.65 -4.16
CA GLY A 85 2.45 -9.60 -4.42
C GLY A 85 2.52 -10.85 -3.53
N ARG A 86 3.73 -11.37 -3.27
CA ARG A 86 3.93 -12.50 -2.35
C ARG A 86 3.63 -12.12 -0.90
N ALA A 87 4.03 -10.93 -0.47
CA ALA A 87 3.70 -10.42 0.87
C ALA A 87 2.18 -10.29 1.01
N ALA A 88 1.50 -9.60 0.10
CA ALA A 88 0.04 -9.45 0.11
C ALA A 88 -0.69 -10.81 0.19
N ARG A 89 -0.23 -11.81 -0.58
CA ARG A 89 -0.78 -13.17 -0.53
C ARG A 89 -0.65 -13.85 0.82
N ARG A 90 0.46 -13.63 1.54
CA ARG A 90 0.71 -14.23 2.86
C ARG A 90 -0.20 -13.65 3.94
N GLU A 91 -0.66 -12.42 3.76
CA GLU A 91 -1.52 -11.75 4.73
C GLU A 91 -2.98 -12.22 4.68
N ALA A 92 -3.36 -12.94 3.62
CA ALA A 92 -4.70 -13.54 3.43
C ALA A 92 -5.83 -12.51 3.67
N THR A 93 -5.72 -11.34 3.03
CA THR A 93 -6.67 -10.23 3.15
C THR A 93 -7.97 -10.50 2.37
N ASP A 94 -9.11 -10.08 2.91
CA ASP A 94 -10.42 -10.24 2.25
C ASP A 94 -10.55 -9.34 1.01
N VAL A 95 -9.97 -8.14 1.08
CA VAL A 95 -9.91 -7.15 0.01
C VAL A 95 -8.57 -6.42 0.07
N PHE A 96 -8.03 -6.06 -1.10
CA PHE A 96 -6.79 -5.31 -1.21
C PHE A 96 -7.05 -3.94 -1.81
N PHE A 97 -6.58 -2.89 -1.15
CA PHE A 97 -6.74 -1.50 -1.57
C PHE A 97 -5.41 -0.97 -2.10
N PHE A 98 -5.46 -0.42 -3.31
CA PHE A 98 -4.36 0.31 -3.95
C PHE A 98 -4.73 1.79 -3.98
N PRO A 99 -4.20 2.60 -3.06
CA PRO A 99 -4.46 4.03 -3.03
C PRO A 99 -3.89 4.78 -4.24
N SER A 100 -2.98 4.16 -5.00
CA SER A 100 -2.27 4.74 -6.12
C SER A 100 -2.24 3.82 -7.33
N VAL A 101 -2.50 4.39 -8.51
CA VAL A 101 -2.37 3.69 -9.81
C VAL A 101 -0.91 3.44 -10.20
N TYR A 102 0.05 4.11 -9.54
CA TYR A 102 1.47 4.02 -9.89
C TYR A 102 2.20 2.88 -9.17
N THR A 103 1.63 2.34 -8.10
CA THR A 103 2.29 1.36 -7.24
C THR A 103 1.61 -0.02 -7.22
N TYR A 104 0.53 -0.21 -7.99
CA TYR A 104 -0.19 -1.48 -8.08
C TYR A 104 0.70 -2.64 -8.54
N PHE A 105 0.56 -3.80 -7.89
CA PHE A 105 1.32 -5.01 -8.21
C PHE A 105 0.39 -6.23 -8.36
N PRO A 106 0.84 -7.32 -9.02
CA PRO A 106 0.03 -8.52 -9.16
C PRO A 106 -0.27 -9.21 -7.82
N VAL A 107 -1.55 -9.30 -7.46
CA VAL A 107 -2.06 -10.06 -6.29
C VAL A 107 -2.41 -11.50 -6.68
N ALA A 108 -2.93 -12.30 -5.73
CA ALA A 108 -3.45 -13.64 -6.04
C ALA A 108 -4.62 -13.59 -7.04
N PRO A 109 -4.75 -14.58 -7.94
CA PRO A 109 -5.98 -14.78 -8.70
C PRO A 109 -7.20 -14.83 -7.78
N GLY A 110 -8.26 -14.10 -8.13
CA GLY A 110 -9.51 -14.03 -7.35
C GLY A 110 -9.50 -13.06 -6.16
N GLN A 111 -8.38 -12.40 -5.86
CA GLN A 111 -8.34 -11.36 -4.83
C GLN A 111 -9.26 -10.19 -5.23
N ARG A 112 -10.16 -9.80 -4.32
CA ARG A 112 -10.97 -8.60 -4.47
C ARG A 112 -10.06 -7.38 -4.30
N MET A 113 -10.15 -6.43 -5.23
CA MET A 113 -9.30 -5.25 -5.23
C MET A 113 -10.09 -3.97 -5.46
N VAL A 114 -9.64 -2.90 -4.82
CA VAL A 114 -10.04 -1.52 -5.12
C VAL A 114 -8.79 -0.77 -5.55
N VAL A 115 -8.83 -0.13 -6.72
CA VAL A 115 -7.73 0.68 -7.25
C VAL A 115 -8.21 2.11 -7.39
N THR A 116 -7.51 3.04 -6.77
CA THR A 116 -7.80 4.46 -6.89
C THR A 116 -7.06 5.07 -8.07
N ILE A 117 -7.82 5.73 -8.93
CA ILE A 117 -7.32 6.56 -10.02
C ILE A 117 -7.74 8.00 -9.70
N HIS A 118 -6.79 8.92 -9.75
CA HIS A 118 -7.06 10.35 -9.62
C HIS A 118 -6.70 11.01 -10.94
N ASP A 119 -7.52 11.97 -11.37
CA ASP A 119 -7.10 12.97 -12.33
C ASP A 119 -6.17 13.98 -11.65
N ALA A 120 -5.30 14.60 -12.46
CA ALA A 120 -4.31 15.58 -12.04
C ALA A 120 -4.81 16.99 -12.31
#